data_AF-A0A0J7KT71-F1
#
_entry.id   AF-A0A0J7KT71-F1
#
_cell.length_a   1.000
_cell.length_b   1.000
_cell.length_c   1.000
_cell.angle_alpha   90.00
_cell.angle_beta   90.00
_cell.angle_gamma   90.00
#
_symmetry.space_group_name_H-M   'P 1'
#
loop_
_entity.id
_entity.type
_entity.pdbx_description
1 polymer ?
#
loop_
_entity_poly.entity_id
_entity_poly.type
_entity_poly.pdbx_seq_one_letter_code
_entity_poly.pdbx_strand_id
1 'polypeptide(L)'
;MAHLPGYTLFRCDRRGRVGGGVGLYIIDTLDATVLRHSDCSGESEPEYIIVEGRLQGSACILWATVYRPPNVGRLQDFFDLFMELQANYMHAVIMGDFNADMNVITYDSQLINSFVSSSSLFLVPYQSTHNLQHSSTLIDLCIFDDSAKVKSYG
;
A
#
# COMPACT_ATOMS: atom_id res chain seq x y z
N MET A 1 4.73 -20.43 11.15
CA MET A 1 5.04 -19.46 10.07
C MET A 1 4.19 -19.85 8.88
N ALA A 2 3.46 -18.93 8.26
CA ALA A 2 2.65 -19.26 7.10
C ALA A 2 3.59 -19.41 5.89
N HIS A 3 3.65 -20.62 5.33
CA HIS A 3 4.37 -20.94 4.10
C HIS A 3 3.33 -21.31 3.06
N LEU A 4 3.32 -20.58 1.96
CA LEU A 4 2.43 -20.82 0.84
C LEU A 4 3.26 -21.37 -0.32
N PRO A 5 3.14 -22.66 -0.67
CA PRO A 5 3.94 -23.25 -1.75
C PRO A 5 3.80 -22.49 -3.06
N GLY A 6 4.93 -22.20 -3.71
CA GLY A 6 4.99 -21.42 -4.97
C GLY A 6 4.98 -19.89 -4.76
N TYR A 7 5.06 -19.43 -3.51
CA TYR A 7 5.13 -18.01 -3.18
C TYR A 7 6.24 -17.72 -2.17
N THR A 8 6.93 -16.62 -2.39
CA THR A 8 7.89 -16.03 -1.47
C THR A 8 7.20 -14.92 -0.66
N LEU A 9 7.36 -14.95 0.66
CA LEU A 9 6.82 -13.94 1.57
C LEU A 9 7.86 -12.85 1.87
N PHE A 10 7.55 -11.62 1.49
CA PHE A 10 8.25 -10.41 1.93
C PHE A 10 7.44 -9.75 3.04
N ARG A 11 8.05 -9.40 4.17
CA ARG A 11 7.31 -8.84 5.32
C ARG A 11 8.14 -7.87 6.14
N CYS A 12 7.45 -6.93 6.79
CA CYS A 12 7.99 -6.11 7.86
C CYS A 12 7.12 -6.31 9.10
N ASP A 13 7.68 -6.97 10.11
CA ASP A 13 6.99 -7.28 11.35
C ASP A 13 7.22 -6.21 12.39
N ARG A 14 6.13 -5.71 12.94
CA ARG A 14 6.12 -4.79 14.07
C ARG A 14 6.83 -5.41 15.29
N ARG A 15 7.77 -4.66 15.84
CA ARG A 15 8.58 -5.06 17.00
C ARG A 15 7.84 -4.76 18.30
N GLY A 16 8.10 -5.55 19.35
CA GLY A 16 7.68 -5.26 20.72
C GLY A 16 6.21 -5.55 21.07
N ARG A 17 5.35 -5.94 20.12
CA ARG A 17 3.95 -6.30 20.39
C ARG A 17 3.46 -7.42 19.46
N VAL A 18 2.44 -8.14 19.91
CA VAL A 18 1.78 -9.18 19.11
C VAL A 18 0.76 -8.51 18.18
N GLY A 19 0.93 -8.69 16.87
CA GLY A 19 0.01 -8.22 15.85
C GLY A 19 0.39 -6.87 15.23
N GLY A 20 0.10 -6.73 13.94
CA GLY A 20 0.60 -5.66 13.07
C GLY A 20 1.71 -6.15 12.14
N GLY A 21 2.30 -5.21 11.41
CA GLY A 21 3.20 -5.47 10.31
C GLY A 21 2.47 -5.60 8.97
N VAL A 22 3.26 -5.62 7.91
CA VAL A 22 2.81 -5.82 6.53
C VAL A 22 3.48 -7.05 5.94
N GLY A 23 2.79 -7.71 5.02
CA GLY A 23 3.31 -8.85 4.27
C GLY A 23 2.81 -8.84 2.84
N LEU A 24 3.67 -9.26 1.93
CA LEU A 24 3.41 -9.39 0.50
C LEU A 24 3.88 -10.77 0.06
N TYR A 25 2.94 -11.61 -0.39
CA TYR A 25 3.26 -12.88 -1.05
C TYR A 25 3.43 -12.63 -2.55
N ILE A 26 4.56 -13.05 -3.09
CA ILE A 26 4.88 -12.93 -4.51
C ILE A 26 5.12 -14.33 -5.06
N ILE A 27 4.46 -14.65 -6.19
CA ILE A 27 4.65 -15.94 -6.87
C ILE A 27 6.10 -16.09 -7.32
N ASP A 28 6.68 -17.27 -7.15
CA ASP A 28 8.13 -17.50 -7.37
C ASP A 28 8.59 -17.28 -8.83
N THR A 29 7.64 -17.18 -9.78
CA THR A 29 7.93 -16.84 -11.18
C THR A 29 8.17 -15.35 -11.41
N LEU A 30 7.93 -14.49 -10.41
CA LEU A 30 8.18 -13.07 -10.46
C LEU A 30 9.41 -12.75 -9.60
N ASP A 31 10.44 -12.18 -10.22
CA ASP A 31 11.60 -11.70 -9.47
C ASP A 31 11.17 -10.51 -8.62
N ALA A 32 11.56 -10.52 -7.34
CA ALA A 32 11.18 -9.48 -6.40
C ALA A 32 12.32 -9.08 -5.47
N THR A 33 12.51 -7.77 -5.30
CA THR A 33 13.55 -7.21 -4.42
C THR A 33 12.96 -6.12 -3.54
N VAL A 34 13.18 -6.21 -2.22
CA VAL A 34 12.78 -5.16 -1.28
C VAL A 34 13.66 -3.94 -1.48
N LEU A 35 13.04 -2.79 -1.77
CA LEU A 35 13.73 -1.51 -1.91
C LEU A 35 13.76 -0.75 -0.58
N ARG A 36 12.61 -0.71 0.09
CA ARG A 36 12.41 0.02 1.36
C ARG A 36 11.40 -0.71 2.22
N HIS A 37 11.49 -0.48 3.52
CA HIS A 37 10.48 -0.89 4.49
C HIS A 37 10.50 0.09 5.66
N SER A 38 9.39 0.19 6.38
CA SER A 38 9.35 0.95 7.64
C SER A 38 10.28 0.32 8.69
N ASP A 39 10.69 1.07 9.71
CA ASP A 39 11.48 0.53 10.83
C ASP A 39 10.71 -0.49 11.69
N CYS A 40 9.38 -0.56 11.50
CA CYS A 40 8.50 -1.44 12.24
C CYS A 40 8.66 -1.29 13.77
N SER A 41 9.11 -0.11 14.23
CA SER A 41 9.31 0.28 15.64
C SER A 41 7.98 0.45 16.38
N GLY A 42 6.91 0.73 15.62
CA GLY A 42 5.58 0.33 15.99
C GLY A 42 4.80 1.29 16.86
N GLU A 43 4.99 2.61 16.86
CA GLU A 43 4.08 3.48 17.66
C GLU A 43 3.66 4.81 17.01
N SER A 44 4.18 5.22 15.85
CA SER A 44 3.82 6.55 15.30
C SER A 44 3.98 6.70 13.79
N GLU A 45 4.13 5.62 13.05
CA GLU A 45 4.32 5.66 11.59
C GLU A 45 3.53 4.56 10.88
N PRO A 46 3.15 4.77 9.61
CA PRO A 46 2.66 3.70 8.76
C PRO A 46 3.69 2.57 8.66
N GLU A 47 3.20 1.33 8.70
CA GLU A 47 3.99 0.14 8.42
C GLU A 47 3.92 -0.14 6.93
N TYR A 48 5.05 -0.31 6.28
CA TYR A 48 5.07 -0.55 4.85
C TYR A 48 6.27 -1.37 4.38
N ILE A 49 6.11 -1.98 3.22
CA ILE A 49 7.18 -2.61 2.45
C ILE A 49 7.01 -2.20 0.99
N ILE A 50 8.10 -1.74 0.38
CA ILE A 50 8.16 -1.34 -1.03
C ILE A 50 9.10 -2.30 -1.74
N VAL A 51 8.58 -2.94 -2.77
CA VAL A 51 9.22 -4.01 -3.52
C VAL A 51 9.28 -3.62 -4.99
N GLU A 52 10.43 -3.84 -5.63
CA GLU A 52 10.51 -3.93 -7.08
C GLU A 52 10.12 -5.34 -7.51
N GLY A 53 9.08 -5.47 -8.33
CA GLY A 53 8.73 -6.70 -9.02
C GLY A 53 9.18 -6.66 -10.49
N ARG A 54 9.62 -7.80 -11.02
CA ARG A 54 10.02 -7.93 -12.41
C ARG A 54 9.63 -9.30 -12.96
N LEU A 55 8.94 -9.29 -14.09
CA LEU A 55 8.79 -10.47 -14.93
C LEU A 55 9.89 -10.46 -15.98
N GLN A 56 10.48 -11.62 -16.27
CA GLN A 56 11.56 -11.74 -17.25
C GLN A 56 11.15 -11.10 -18.60
N GLY A 57 11.98 -10.19 -19.11
CA GLY A 57 11.74 -9.48 -20.36
C GLY A 57 10.68 -8.36 -20.30
N SER A 58 10.19 -8.01 -19.11
CA SER A 58 9.21 -6.93 -18.89
C SER A 58 9.79 -5.76 -18.11
N ALA A 59 9.11 -4.61 -18.15
CA ALA A 59 9.44 -3.46 -17.31
C ALA A 59 9.17 -3.79 -15.82
N CYS A 60 9.91 -3.11 -14.93
CA CYS A 60 9.73 -3.27 -13.50
C CYS A 60 8.45 -2.59 -13.00
N ILE A 61 7.85 -3.17 -11.97
CA ILE A 61 6.74 -2.56 -11.22
C ILE A 61 7.21 -2.20 -9.81
N LEU A 62 6.93 -0.97 -9.40
CA LEU A 62 7.08 -0.55 -8.01
C LEU A 62 5.81 -0.89 -7.23
N TRP A 63 5.93 -1.71 -6.20
CA TRP A 63 4.79 -2.14 -5.38
C TRP A 63 5.01 -1.73 -3.93
N ALA A 64 4.13 -0.87 -3.41
CA ALA A 64 4.06 -0.57 -1.98
C ALA A 64 2.87 -1.26 -1.33
N THR A 65 3.14 -2.02 -0.26
CA THR A 65 2.10 -2.56 0.63
C THR A 65 2.14 -1.80 1.94
N VAL A 66 1.00 -1.26 2.36
CA VAL A 66 0.89 -0.34 3.50
C VAL A 66 -0.13 -0.84 4.51
N TYR A 67 0.19 -0.67 5.79
CA TYR A 67 -0.76 -0.73 6.89
C TYR A 67 -0.51 0.48 7.77
N ARG A 68 -1.45 1.43 7.78
CA ARG A 68 -1.42 2.55 8.71
C ARG A 68 -2.29 2.21 9.91
N PRO A 69 -1.73 2.14 11.13
CA PRO A 69 -2.55 1.95 12.33
C PRO A 69 -3.47 3.17 12.55
N PRO A 70 -4.62 3.00 13.23
CA PRO A 70 -5.55 4.10 13.44
C PRO A 70 -4.90 5.25 14.23
N ASN A 71 -5.23 6.49 13.86
CA ASN A 71 -4.75 7.73 14.50
C ASN A 71 -3.23 7.94 14.46
N VAL A 72 -2.52 7.33 13.51
CA VAL A 72 -1.08 7.51 13.32
C VAL A 72 -0.78 8.60 12.29
N GLY A 73 0.19 9.47 12.57
CA GLY A 73 0.60 10.54 11.65
C GLY A 73 1.52 10.08 10.52
N ARG A 74 2.23 11.03 9.90
CA ARG A 74 3.38 10.80 9.00
C ARG A 74 3.09 10.00 7.73
N LEU A 75 1.82 9.99 7.30
CA LEU A 75 1.46 9.43 6.00
C LEU A 75 2.12 10.20 4.83
N GLN A 76 2.35 11.51 5.00
CA GLN A 76 3.07 12.33 4.03
C GLN A 76 4.49 11.82 3.77
N ASP A 77 5.25 11.47 4.82
CA ASP A 77 6.62 10.97 4.67
C ASP A 77 6.66 9.68 3.81
N PHE A 78 5.66 8.81 3.98
CA PHE A 78 5.51 7.62 3.13
C PHE A 78 5.21 8.00 1.67
N PHE A 79 4.32 8.97 1.44
CA PHE A 79 4.01 9.44 0.09
C PHE A 79 5.21 10.08 -0.60
N ASP A 80 5.97 10.92 0.10
CA ASP A 80 7.18 11.54 -0.44
C ASP A 80 8.22 10.48 -0.82
N LEU A 81 8.44 9.48 0.06
CA LEU A 81 9.31 8.34 -0.23
C LEU A 81 8.84 7.54 -1.45
N PHE A 82 7.54 7.30 -1.56
CA PHE A 82 6.98 6.57 -2.69
C PHE A 82 7.21 7.31 -4.00
N MET A 83 6.98 8.63 -4.02
CA MET A 83 7.19 9.46 -5.23
C MET A 83 8.65 9.53 -5.64
N GLU A 84 9.58 9.60 -4.68
CA GLU A 84 11.02 9.53 -4.94
C GLU A 84 11.39 8.24 -5.70
N LEU A 85 10.86 7.10 -5.25
CA LEU A 85 11.10 5.82 -5.92
C LEU A 85 10.38 5.76 -7.27
N GLN A 86 9.10 6.14 -7.33
CA GLN A 86 8.22 6.04 -8.50
C GLN A 86 8.77 6.78 -9.72
N ALA A 87 9.57 7.84 -9.53
CA ALA A 87 10.25 8.54 -10.60
C ALA A 87 11.13 7.64 -11.51
N ASN A 88 11.54 6.46 -11.02
CA ASN A 88 12.34 5.48 -11.75
C ASN A 88 11.52 4.34 -12.38
N TYR A 89 10.19 4.34 -12.23
CA TYR A 89 9.31 3.24 -12.65
C TYR A 89 8.16 3.72 -13.53
N MET A 90 7.92 2.97 -14.62
CA MET A 90 6.76 3.18 -15.51
C MET A 90 5.46 2.55 -14.99
N HIS A 91 5.57 1.69 -13.98
CA HIS A 91 4.44 1.00 -13.37
C HIS A 91 4.58 1.08 -11.87
N ALA A 92 3.56 1.60 -11.20
CA ALA A 92 3.59 1.75 -9.76
C ALA A 92 2.20 1.51 -9.16
N VAL A 93 2.20 0.88 -7.99
CA VAL A 93 0.98 0.56 -7.25
C VAL A 93 1.21 0.70 -5.75
N ILE A 94 0.24 1.30 -5.07
CA ILE A 94 0.13 1.32 -3.61
C ILE A 94 -1.13 0.58 -3.23
N MET A 95 -1.02 -0.40 -2.33
CA MET A 95 -2.16 -1.14 -1.80
C MET A 95 -2.04 -1.26 -0.29
N GLY A 96 -3.15 -1.20 0.42
CA GLY A 96 -3.08 -1.36 1.87
C GLY A 96 -4.31 -0.92 2.63
N ASP A 97 -4.28 -1.15 3.93
CA ASP A 97 -5.25 -0.60 4.89
C ASP A 97 -4.68 0.70 5.47
N PHE A 98 -5.34 1.82 5.16
CA PHE A 98 -4.92 3.14 5.58
C PHE A 98 -5.53 3.58 6.91
N ASN A 99 -6.50 2.83 7.45
CA ASN A 99 -7.36 3.23 8.56
C ASN A 99 -7.82 4.71 8.44
N ALA A 100 -8.15 5.13 7.21
CA ALA A 100 -8.59 6.46 6.86
C ALA A 100 -9.82 6.33 5.97
N ASP A 101 -10.99 6.65 6.52
CA ASP A 101 -12.24 6.44 5.82
C ASP A 101 -12.44 7.48 4.71
N MET A 102 -12.40 7.01 3.46
CA MET A 102 -12.58 7.83 2.27
C MET A 102 -14.03 8.21 2.00
N ASN A 103 -15.00 7.63 2.72
CA ASN A 103 -16.42 8.00 2.61
C ASN A 103 -16.78 9.29 3.37
N VAL A 104 -15.88 9.79 4.21
CA VAL A 104 -16.07 10.99 5.02
C VAL A 104 -14.96 12.01 4.75
N ILE A 105 -15.28 13.29 4.92
CA ILE A 105 -14.30 14.37 4.75
C ILE A 105 -13.56 14.57 6.08
N THR A 106 -12.32 14.12 6.15
CA THR A 106 -11.41 14.25 7.29
C THR A 106 -10.06 14.77 6.79
N TYR A 107 -9.16 15.11 7.72
CA TYR A 107 -7.78 15.46 7.36
C TYR A 107 -7.11 14.33 6.56
N ASP A 108 -7.25 13.08 7.00
CA ASP A 108 -6.61 11.94 6.35
C ASP A 108 -7.17 11.69 4.94
N SER A 109 -8.51 11.73 4.77
CA SER A 109 -9.11 11.52 3.44
C SER A 109 -8.80 12.66 2.48
N GLN A 110 -8.70 13.91 2.98
CA GLN A 110 -8.23 15.04 2.20
C GLN A 110 -6.76 14.89 1.81
N LEU A 111 -5.89 14.48 2.74
CA LEU A 111 -4.47 14.25 2.49
C LEU A 111 -4.26 13.21 1.39
N ILE A 112 -4.96 12.07 1.48
CA ILE A 112 -4.92 11.00 0.48
C ILE A 112 -5.43 11.51 -0.88
N ASN A 113 -6.57 12.20 -0.91
CA ASN A 113 -7.11 12.77 -2.15
C ASN A 113 -6.17 13.79 -2.79
N SER A 114 -5.56 14.67 -1.98
CA SER A 114 -4.59 15.65 -2.44
C SER A 114 -3.36 14.96 -3.02
N PHE A 115 -2.82 13.94 -2.35
CA PHE A 115 -1.69 13.15 -2.85
C PHE A 115 -1.99 12.50 -4.19
N VAL A 116 -3.12 11.80 -4.30
CA VAL A 116 -3.55 11.12 -5.54
C VAL A 116 -3.69 12.13 -6.68
N SER A 117 -4.38 13.23 -6.43
CA SER A 117 -4.66 14.26 -7.44
C SER A 117 -3.41 15.00 -7.90
N SER A 118 -2.51 15.36 -6.97
CA SER A 118 -1.29 16.11 -7.27
C SER A 118 -0.23 15.25 -7.97
N SER A 119 -0.25 13.94 -7.74
CA SER A 119 0.72 12.98 -8.28
C SER A 119 0.24 12.33 -9.58
N SER A 120 -0.90 12.75 -10.13
CA SER A 120 -1.54 12.13 -11.30
C SER A 120 -1.76 10.62 -11.15
N LEU A 121 -1.93 10.16 -9.91
CA LEU A 121 -2.26 8.78 -9.60
C LEU A 121 -3.77 8.58 -9.68
N PHE A 122 -4.19 7.32 -9.69
CA PHE A 122 -5.57 6.90 -9.73
C PHE A 122 -5.92 6.07 -8.50
N LEU A 123 -6.78 6.61 -7.63
CA LEU A 123 -7.40 5.85 -6.56
C LEU A 123 -8.54 5.00 -7.14
N VAL A 124 -8.44 3.68 -7.00
CA VAL A 124 -9.49 2.76 -7.45
C VAL A 124 -10.76 3.02 -6.63
N PRO A 125 -11.90 3.32 -7.29
CA PRO A 125 -13.12 3.70 -6.58
C PRO A 125 -13.88 2.46 -6.10
N TYR A 126 -13.30 1.75 -5.14
CA TYR A 126 -13.96 0.64 -4.46
C TYR A 126 -15.19 1.12 -3.67
N GLN A 127 -16.12 0.19 -3.43
CA GLN A 127 -17.12 0.35 -2.38
C GLN A 127 -16.49 0.18 -0.99
N SER A 128 -17.23 0.47 0.08
CA SER A 128 -16.77 0.27 1.46
C SER A 128 -16.21 -1.14 1.69
N THR A 129 -14.94 -1.20 2.09
CA THR A 129 -14.18 -2.44 2.23
C THR A 129 -14.27 -3.04 3.62
N HIS A 130 -14.59 -2.22 4.62
CA HIS A 130 -14.75 -2.62 6.01
C HIS A 130 -16.19 -2.35 6.48
N ASN A 131 -16.92 -3.42 6.79
CA ASN A 131 -18.35 -3.37 7.12
C ASN A 131 -18.59 -3.96 8.52
N LEU A 132 -19.10 -3.11 9.42
CA LEU A 132 -19.61 -3.48 10.73
C LEU A 132 -21.13 -3.42 10.73
N GLN A 133 -21.76 -3.90 11.81
CA GLN A 133 -23.23 -3.97 11.92
C GLN A 133 -23.95 -2.63 11.63
N HIS A 134 -23.31 -1.50 11.95
CA HIS A 134 -23.90 -0.16 11.85
C HIS A 134 -23.02 0.85 11.08
N SER A 135 -21.95 0.40 10.43
CA SER A 135 -21.04 1.30 9.70
C SER A 135 -20.33 0.60 8.56
N SER A 136 -20.13 1.32 7.45
CA SER A 136 -19.42 0.83 6.27
C SER A 136 -18.38 1.88 5.86
N THR A 137 -17.10 1.56 6.00
CA THR A 137 -15.97 2.47 5.77
C THR A 137 -15.12 2.00 4.60
N LEU A 138 -14.59 2.95 3.82
CA LEU A 138 -13.61 2.67 2.76
C LEU A 138 -12.21 2.99 3.29
N ILE A 139 -11.51 1.97 3.78
CA ILE A 139 -10.18 2.11 4.40
C ILE A 139 -9.10 1.28 3.71
N ASP A 140 -9.48 0.25 2.94
CA ASP A 140 -8.57 -0.52 2.13
C ASP A 140 -8.49 0.12 0.74
N LEU A 141 -7.33 0.69 0.43
CA LEU A 141 -7.13 1.49 -0.76
C LEU A 141 -6.20 0.79 -1.74
N CYS A 142 -6.47 1.04 -3.02
CA CYS A 142 -5.60 0.66 -4.11
C CYS A 142 -5.39 1.88 -5.00
N ILE A 143 -4.14 2.28 -5.20
CA ILE A 143 -3.75 3.47 -5.96
C ILE A 143 -2.80 3.02 -7.07
N PHE A 144 -3.15 3.32 -8.32
CA PHE A 144 -2.36 3.00 -9.50
C PHE A 144 -1.75 4.25 -10.12
N ASP A 145 -0.69 4.07 -10.88
CA ASP A 145 -0.08 5.15 -11.66
C ASP A 145 -0.90 5.53 -12.91
N ASP A 146 -1.81 4.66 -13.38
CA ASP A 146 -2.73 4.96 -14.48
C ASP A 146 -4.05 4.17 -14.33
N SER A 147 -5.17 4.86 -14.45
CA SER A 147 -6.51 4.26 -14.47
C SER A 147 -6.69 3.20 -15.56
N ALA A 148 -6.04 3.34 -16.73
CA ALA A 148 -6.17 2.41 -17.85
C ALA A 148 -5.59 1.01 -17.55
N LYS A 149 -4.75 0.90 -16.51
CA LYS A 149 -4.18 -0.36 -16.03
C LYS A 149 -5.17 -1.17 -15.20
N VAL A 150 -6.23 -0.54 -14.69
CA VAL A 150 -7.28 -1.19 -13.92
C VAL A 150 -8.32 -1.77 -14.87
N LYS A 151 -8.37 -3.10 -14.99
CA LYS A 151 -9.31 -3.80 -15.89
C LYS A 151 -10.71 -3.95 -15.32
N SER A 152 -10.80 -4.23 -14.02
CA SER A 152 -12.04 -4.36 -13.28
C SER A 152 -11.77 -4.15 -11.79
N TYR A 153 -12.80 -3.71 -11.08
CA TYR A 153 -12.82 -3.54 -9.63
C TYR A 153 -14.27 -3.62 -9.16
N GLY A 154 -14.49 -4.05 -7.92
CA GLY A 154 -15.80 -4.00 -7.24
C GLY A 154 -16.89 -4.79 -7.93
#